data_AF-A0A966KA94-F1
#
_entry.id   AF-A0A966KA94-F1
#
_cell.length_a   1.000
_cell.length_b   1.000
_cell.length_c   1.000
_cell.angle_alpha   90.00
_cell.angle_beta   90.00
_cell.angle_gamma   90.00
#
_symmetry.space_group_name_H-M   'P 1'
#
loop_
_entity.id
_entity.type
_entity.pdbx_description
1 polymer ?
#
loop_
_entity_poly.entity_id
_entity_poly.type
_entity_poly.pdbx_seq_one_letter_code
_entity_poly.pdbx_strand_id
1 'polypeptide(L)'
;MPAEATVQFVNLKKEADMEPDPVHKGPVTKETQIIAIYGKGGIGKSFTLANLSYMMAQQGKKVLLIGCDPKSDTTSLLFGGKACPTIIETSSKKKLSGDAVSIGDVCFKRDGVFAMELGGPEVGRGCGGRGIIHG
;
A
#
# COMPACT_ATOMS: atom_id res chain seq x y z
N MET A 1 38.61 -11.78 3.95
CA MET A 1 38.39 -10.66 3.02
C MET A 1 37.20 -11.04 2.15
N PRO A 2 36.06 -10.33 2.21
CA PRO A 2 34.96 -10.60 1.29
C PRO A 2 35.36 -10.09 -0.11
N ALA A 3 35.19 -10.93 -1.13
CA ALA A 3 35.45 -10.56 -2.51
C ALA A 3 34.54 -9.41 -2.92
N GLU A 4 35.10 -8.33 -3.45
CA GLU A 4 34.35 -7.25 -4.09
C GLU A 4 33.59 -7.82 -5.28
N ALA A 5 32.26 -7.93 -5.14
CA ALA A 5 31.39 -8.22 -6.27
C ALA A 5 31.45 -7.05 -7.24
N THR A 6 32.23 -7.18 -8.31
CA THR A 6 32.28 -6.21 -9.40
C THR A 6 30.95 -6.28 -10.14
N VAL A 7 30.11 -5.25 -10.00
CA VAL A 7 28.85 -5.16 -10.74
C VAL A 7 29.19 -5.01 -12.23
N GLN A 8 29.00 -6.08 -12.99
CA GLN A 8 29.24 -6.11 -14.43
C GLN A 8 28.01 -5.51 -15.14
N PHE A 9 28.09 -4.24 -15.56
CA PHE A 9 27.02 -3.53 -16.29
C PHE A 9 26.92 -3.94 -17.78
N VAL A 10 27.23 -5.19 -18.11
CA VAL A 10 27.37 -5.62 -19.50
C VAL A 10 26.01 -6.02 -20.04
N ASN A 11 25.61 -5.45 -21.18
CA ASN A 11 24.44 -5.87 -21.96
C ASN A 11 23.04 -5.54 -21.41
N LEU A 12 22.91 -4.48 -20.62
CA LEU A 12 21.62 -4.01 -20.06
C LEU A 12 20.49 -3.90 -21.09
N LYS A 13 20.80 -3.54 -22.35
CA LYS A 13 19.80 -3.49 -23.43
C LYS A 13 19.23 -4.87 -23.75
N LYS A 14 20.08 -5.89 -23.86
CA LYS A 14 19.63 -7.26 -24.13
C LYS A 14 18.86 -7.84 -22.95
N GLU A 15 19.26 -7.53 -21.72
CA GLU A 15 18.53 -7.93 -20.53
C GLU A 15 17.15 -7.27 -20.43
N ALA A 16 17.06 -5.97 -20.76
CA ALA A 16 15.80 -5.24 -20.77
C ALA A 16 14.81 -5.74 -21.86
N ASP A 17 15.33 -6.32 -22.94
CA ASP A 17 14.54 -6.93 -24.00
C ASP A 17 14.06 -8.36 -23.64
N MET A 18 14.49 -8.93 -22.51
CA MET A 18 14.01 -10.24 -22.06
C MET A 18 12.57 -10.13 -21.55
N GLU A 19 11.69 -10.99 -22.08
CA GLU A 19 10.33 -11.09 -21.54
C GLU A 19 10.37 -11.59 -20.08
N PRO A 20 9.51 -11.04 -19.19
CA PRO A 20 9.43 -11.50 -17.82
C PRO A 20 9.00 -12.97 -17.76
N ASP A 21 9.48 -13.69 -16.74
CA ASP A 21 9.02 -15.05 -16.48
C ASP A 21 7.48 -15.11 -16.41
N PRO A 22 6.87 -16.16 -16.98
CA PRO A 22 5.44 -16.32 -16.93
C PRO A 22 4.97 -16.42 -15.47
N VAL A 23 3.82 -15.82 -15.21
CA VAL A 23 3.19 -15.80 -13.89
C VAL A 23 3.09 -17.23 -13.33
N HIS A 24 3.59 -17.42 -12.10
CA HIS A 24 3.50 -18.70 -11.41
C HIS A 24 2.03 -19.14 -11.26
N LYS A 25 1.65 -20.23 -11.95
CA LYS A 25 0.30 -20.82 -11.95
C LYS A 25 0.11 -21.93 -10.91
N GLY A 26 1.05 -22.11 -9.99
CA GLY A 26 0.93 -23.11 -8.94
C GLY A 26 -0.27 -22.83 -8.02
N PRO A 27 -0.71 -23.85 -7.26
CA PRO A 27 -1.85 -23.72 -6.38
C PRO A 27 -1.62 -22.60 -5.36
N VAL A 28 -2.65 -21.77 -5.14
CA VAL A 28 -2.62 -20.72 -4.12
C VAL A 28 -2.44 -21.39 -2.75
N THR A 29 -1.28 -21.20 -2.12
CA THR A 29 -1.05 -21.67 -0.76
C THR A 29 -1.90 -20.85 0.21
N LYS A 30 -2.29 -21.43 1.35
CA LYS A 30 -3.08 -20.71 2.37
C LYS A 30 -2.27 -19.65 3.13
N GLU A 31 -0.95 -19.67 2.97
CA GLU A 31 -0.04 -18.78 3.68
C GLU A 31 -0.01 -17.40 3.02
N THR A 32 -0.36 -16.37 3.79
CA THR A 32 -0.39 -14.98 3.32
C THR A 32 0.96 -14.34 3.58
N GLN A 33 1.61 -13.83 2.54
CA GLN A 33 2.82 -13.04 2.71
C GLN A 33 2.44 -11.60 3.11
N ILE A 34 3.06 -11.11 4.19
CA ILE A 34 2.84 -9.76 4.71
C ILE A 34 4.10 -8.93 4.42
N ILE A 35 3.91 -7.79 3.76
CA ILE A 35 4.99 -6.86 3.39
C ILE A 35 4.65 -5.49 3.97
N ALA A 36 5.57 -4.92 4.74
CA ALA A 36 5.44 -3.57 5.28
C ALA A 36 6.60 -2.70 4.77
N ILE A 37 6.28 -1.54 4.18
CA ILE A 37 7.28 -0.59 3.68
C ILE A 37 7.33 0.63 4.60
N TYR A 38 8.50 0.86 5.19
CA TYR A 38 8.78 1.98 6.07
C TYR A 38 9.76 2.97 5.42
N GLY A 39 9.79 4.19 5.96
CA GLY A 39 10.76 5.22 5.59
C GLY A 39 10.21 6.64 5.68
N LYS A 40 11.09 7.61 5.46
CA LYS A 40 10.79 9.05 5.58
C LYS A 40 9.63 9.48 4.67
N GLY A 41 8.96 10.59 5.01
CA GLY A 41 8.01 11.23 4.11
C GLY A 41 8.65 11.62 2.78
N GLY A 42 7.93 11.44 1.67
CA GLY A 42 8.38 11.86 0.33
C GLY A 42 9.32 10.89 -0.41
N ILE A 43 9.75 9.78 0.18
CA ILE A 43 10.66 8.82 -0.49
C ILE A 43 9.96 7.90 -1.51
N GLY A 44 8.66 8.08 -1.75
CA GLY A 44 7.89 7.26 -2.69
C GLY A 44 7.26 5.99 -2.12
N LYS A 45 7.09 5.83 -0.80
CA LYS A 45 6.47 4.63 -0.19
C LYS A 45 5.12 4.27 -0.80
N SER A 46 4.18 5.23 -0.81
CA SER A 46 2.84 5.05 -1.39
C SER A 46 2.90 4.69 -2.87
N PHE A 47 3.84 5.30 -3.60
CA PHE A 47 4.05 5.03 -5.02
C PHE A 47 4.54 3.60 -5.26
N THR A 48 5.53 3.15 -4.49
CA THR A 48 6.02 1.77 -4.55
C THR A 48 4.94 0.77 -4.16
N LEU A 49 4.20 1.02 -3.07
CA LEU A 49 3.12 0.13 -2.62
C LEU A 49 2.04 -0.03 -3.69
N ALA A 50 1.53 1.07 -4.25
CA ALA A 50 0.45 1.03 -5.24
C ALA A 50 0.86 0.26 -6.50
N ASN A 51 2.05 0.53 -7.04
CA ASN A 51 2.55 -0.15 -8.23
C ASN A 51 2.88 -1.62 -7.96
N LEU A 52 3.50 -1.94 -6.81
CA LEU A 52 3.79 -3.32 -6.44
C LEU A 52 2.51 -4.14 -6.28
N SER A 53 1.51 -3.60 -5.60
CA SER A 53 0.21 -4.24 -5.43
C SER A 53 -0.51 -4.44 -6.75
N TYR A 54 -0.51 -3.43 -7.63
CA TYR A 54 -1.07 -3.54 -8.98
C TYR A 54 -0.39 -4.68 -9.76
N MET A 55 0.95 -4.70 -9.80
CA MET A 55 1.69 -5.74 -10.53
C MET A 55 1.44 -7.13 -9.97
N MET A 56 1.41 -7.31 -8.65
CA MET A 56 1.08 -8.59 -8.02
C MET A 56 -0.34 -9.05 -8.39
N ALA A 57 -1.31 -8.14 -8.45
CA ALA A 57 -2.67 -8.45 -8.88
C ALA A 57 -2.73 -8.84 -10.36
N GLN A 58 -1.97 -8.16 -11.24
CA GLN A 58 -1.85 -8.55 -12.66
C GLN A 58 -1.19 -9.92 -12.83
N GLN A 59 -0.33 -10.33 -11.89
CA GLN A 59 0.22 -11.67 -11.78
C GLN A 59 -0.74 -12.68 -11.09
N GLY A 60 -2.04 -12.39 -11.07
CA GLY A 60 -3.07 -13.30 -10.55
C GLY A 60 -3.02 -13.51 -9.03
N LYS A 61 -2.22 -12.74 -8.28
CA LYS A 61 -2.19 -12.82 -6.82
C LYS A 61 -3.41 -12.13 -6.23
N LYS A 62 -3.89 -12.64 -5.10
CA LYS A 62 -4.88 -11.93 -4.27
C LYS A 62 -4.12 -10.94 -3.40
N VAL A 63 -4.36 -9.65 -3.59
CA VAL A 63 -3.61 -8.57 -2.94
C VAL A 63 -4.54 -7.70 -2.11
N LEU A 64 -4.14 -7.43 -0.87
CA LEU A 64 -4.72 -6.42 0.00
C LEU A 64 -3.66 -5.33 0.28
N LEU A 65 -3.93 -4.12 -0.20
CA LEU A 65 -3.18 -2.91 0.05
C LEU A 65 -3.80 -2.19 1.25
N ILE A 66 -3.02 -1.89 2.29
CA ILE A 66 -3.47 -1.09 3.43
C ILE A 66 -2.58 0.14 3.54
N GLY A 67 -3.15 1.31 3.32
CA GLY A 67 -2.49 2.59 3.59
C GLY A 67 -2.51 2.90 5.09
N CYS A 68 -1.34 3.07 5.69
CA CYS A 68 -1.16 3.34 7.12
C CYS A 68 -0.44 4.67 7.39
N ASP A 69 -0.20 5.50 6.36
CA ASP A 69 0.45 6.79 6.52
C ASP A 69 -0.59 7.84 6.99
N PRO A 70 -0.28 8.71 7.97
CA PRO A 70 -1.20 9.77 8.40
C PRO A 70 -1.68 10.66 7.25
N LYS A 71 -0.89 10.80 6.17
CA LYS A 71 -1.27 11.55 4.97
C LYS A 71 -2.49 10.96 4.25
N SER A 72 -2.81 9.69 4.48
CA SER A 72 -4.04 9.00 4.03
C SER A 72 -4.27 9.08 2.52
N ASP A 73 -3.21 9.01 1.71
CA ASP A 73 -3.25 9.16 0.25
C ASP A 73 -2.68 7.95 -0.51
N THR A 74 -2.34 6.85 0.18
CA THR A 74 -1.75 5.67 -0.45
C THR A 74 -2.68 5.08 -1.50
N THR A 75 -3.96 4.98 -1.18
CA THR A 75 -4.98 4.44 -2.10
C THR A 75 -5.29 5.38 -3.27
N SER A 76 -5.07 6.70 -3.14
CA SER A 76 -5.38 7.67 -4.20
C SER A 76 -4.70 7.37 -5.54
N LEU A 77 -3.47 6.86 -5.50
CA LEU A 77 -2.73 6.46 -6.71
C LEU A 77 -3.42 5.30 -7.45
N LEU A 78 -4.01 4.36 -6.70
CA LEU A 78 -4.76 3.26 -7.28
C LEU A 78 -6.12 3.74 -7.83
N PHE A 79 -6.78 4.67 -7.14
CA PHE A 79 -8.16 5.10 -7.47
C PHE A 79 -8.25 6.39 -8.31
N GLY A 80 -7.21 6.71 -9.10
CA GLY A 80 -7.26 7.83 -10.05
C GLY A 80 -7.38 9.20 -9.36
N GLY A 81 -6.67 9.38 -8.25
CA GLY A 81 -6.63 10.62 -7.47
C GLY A 81 -7.68 10.72 -6.36
N LYS A 82 -8.53 9.71 -6.18
CA LYS A 82 -9.56 9.68 -5.12
C LYS A 82 -9.09 8.83 -3.96
N ALA A 83 -9.01 9.41 -2.77
CA ALA A 83 -8.72 8.64 -1.56
C ALA A 83 -9.91 7.73 -1.20
N CYS A 84 -9.63 6.52 -0.72
CA CYS A 84 -10.67 5.71 -0.08
C CYS A 84 -11.13 6.38 1.22
N PRO A 85 -12.42 6.26 1.59
CA PRO A 85 -12.87 6.55 2.95
C PRO A 85 -11.99 5.83 3.97
N THR A 86 -11.54 6.56 4.99
CA THR A 86 -10.64 5.97 6.00
C THR A 86 -11.41 5.08 6.97
N ILE A 87 -10.76 4.03 7.47
CA ILE A 87 -11.33 3.12 8.46
C ILE A 87 -11.75 3.89 9.71
N ILE A 88 -10.87 4.77 10.22
CA ILE A 88 -11.13 5.51 11.46
C ILE A 88 -12.32 6.46 11.31
N GLU A 89 -12.40 7.25 10.24
CA GLU A 89 -13.53 8.18 10.06
C GLU A 89 -14.84 7.45 9.79
N THR A 90 -14.81 6.43 8.94
CA THR A 90 -16.01 5.70 8.53
C THR A 90 -16.61 4.94 9.72
N SER A 91 -15.77 4.26 10.50
CA SER A 91 -16.21 3.55 11.71
C SER A 91 -16.74 4.52 12.78
N SER A 92 -16.09 5.67 12.96
CA SER A 92 -16.54 6.69 13.91
C SER A 92 -17.90 7.27 13.52
N LYS A 93 -18.10 7.64 12.25
CA LYS A 93 -19.37 8.18 11.75
C LYS A 93 -20.52 7.18 11.90
N LYS A 94 -20.31 5.92 11.50
CA LYS A 94 -21.32 4.87 11.63
C LYS A 94 -21.68 4.55 13.08
N LYS A 95 -20.68 4.52 13.97
CA LYS A 95 -20.92 4.33 15.40
C LYS A 95 -21.76 5.47 15.99
N LEU A 96 -21.55 6.71 15.56
CA LEU A 96 -22.34 7.86 16.01
C LEU A 96 -23.77 7.87 15.47
N SER A 97 -24.01 7.35 14.26
CA SER A 97 -25.36 7.19 13.71
C SER A 97 -26.10 5.96 14.23
N GLY A 98 -25.42 5.06 14.96
CA GLY A 98 -25.98 3.79 15.43
C GLY A 98 -25.98 2.68 14.38
N ASP A 99 -25.30 2.88 13.26
CA ASP A 99 -25.23 1.91 12.16
C ASP A 99 -24.13 0.87 12.39
N ALA A 100 -24.35 -0.34 11.86
CA ALA A 100 -23.33 -1.38 11.83
C ALA A 100 -22.23 -1.06 10.80
N VAL A 101 -20.97 -1.31 11.19
CA VAL A 101 -19.81 -1.23 10.30
C VAL A 101 -19.65 -2.57 9.57
N SER A 102 -19.49 -2.51 8.25
CA SER A 102 -19.26 -3.64 7.38
C SER A 102 -17.94 -3.47 6.63
N ILE A 103 -17.38 -4.57 6.12
CA ILE A 103 -16.12 -4.53 5.34
C ILE A 103 -16.28 -3.67 4.09
N GLY A 104 -17.45 -3.70 3.44
CA GLY A 104 -17.72 -2.94 2.22
C GLY A 104 -17.72 -1.42 2.42
N ASP A 105 -17.75 -0.93 3.66
CA ASP A 105 -17.68 0.50 3.96
C ASP A 105 -16.25 1.06 3.84
N VAL A 106 -15.23 0.19 3.92
CA VAL A 106 -13.83 0.58 4.07
C VAL A 106 -12.86 -0.19 3.17
N CYS A 107 -13.32 -1.25 2.52
CA CYS A 107 -12.52 -2.08 1.61
C CYS A 107 -13.08 -1.99 0.19
N PHE A 108 -12.28 -1.37 -0.68
CA PHE A 108 -12.63 -1.12 -2.07
C PHE A 108 -11.73 -1.93 -2.99
N LYS A 109 -12.20 -2.27 -4.18
CA LYS A 109 -11.42 -3.04 -5.15
C LYS A 109 -11.24 -2.26 -6.44
N ARG A 110 -10.01 -2.22 -6.94
CA ARG A 110 -9.68 -1.70 -8.28
C ARG A 110 -8.53 -2.48 -8.89
N ASP A 111 -8.66 -2.79 -10.18
CA ASP A 111 -7.63 -3.46 -10.97
C ASP A 111 -7.07 -4.74 -10.32
N GLY A 112 -7.95 -5.49 -9.64
CA GLY A 112 -7.61 -6.73 -8.94
C GLY A 112 -7.09 -6.57 -7.50
N VAL A 113 -6.77 -5.34 -7.06
CA VAL A 113 -6.26 -5.03 -5.72
C VAL A 113 -7.42 -4.65 -4.79
N PHE A 114 -7.51 -5.32 -3.64
CA PHE A 114 -8.32 -4.84 -2.51
C PHE A 114 -7.54 -3.77 -1.78
N ALA A 115 -8.18 -2.68 -1.41
CA ALA A 115 -7.52 -1.50 -0.88
C ALA A 115 -8.31 -0.90 0.28
N MET A 116 -7.59 -0.56 1.34
CA MET A 116 -8.12 0.08 2.53
C MET A 116 -7.17 1.20 2.94
N GLU A 117 -7.72 2.26 3.53
CA GLU A 117 -6.94 3.36 4.10
C GLU A 117 -7.26 3.44 5.60
N LEU A 118 -6.25 3.32 6.45
CA LEU A 118 -6.47 3.35 7.90
C LEU A 118 -7.01 4.71 8.35
N GLY A 119 -6.45 5.78 7.78
CA GLY A 119 -6.60 7.13 8.31
C GLY A 119 -5.72 7.38 9.52
N GLY A 120 -5.75 8.60 10.00
CA GLY A 120 -5.06 9.02 11.22
C GLY A 120 -5.74 10.23 11.83
N PRO A 121 -5.32 10.65 13.05
CA PRO A 121 -5.77 11.90 13.61
C PRO A 121 -5.35 13.07 12.72
N GLU A 122 -6.09 14.19 12.82
CA GLU A 122 -5.71 15.44 12.14
C GLU A 122 -4.24 15.78 12.37
N VAL A 123 -3.61 16.38 11.36
CA VAL A 123 -2.24 16.92 11.47
C VAL A 123 -2.13 17.78 12.73
N GLY A 124 -1.11 17.52 13.55
CA GLY A 124 -0.93 18.21 14.84
C GLY A 124 -1.65 17.58 16.05
N ARG A 125 -2.53 16.57 15.87
CA ARG A 125 -3.22 15.89 16.99
C ARG A 125 -2.69 14.49 17.36
N GLY A 126 -1.62 14.04 16.73
CA GLY A 126 -0.90 12.80 17.08
C GLY A 126 0.19 12.97 18.15
N CYS A 127 0.92 11.91 18.50
CA CYS A 127 1.99 11.94 19.52
C CYS A 127 3.04 13.03 19.29
N GLY A 128 3.45 13.25 18.03
CA GLY A 128 4.39 14.34 17.67
C GLY A 128 3.73 15.71 17.58
N GLY A 129 2.42 15.77 17.31
CA GLY A 129 1.67 17.02 17.22
C GLY A 129 1.35 17.61 18.59
N ARG A 130 0.94 16.77 19.56
CA ARG A 130 0.70 17.21 20.94
C ARG A 130 1.91 17.92 21.56
N GLY A 131 3.13 17.53 21.21
CA GLY A 131 4.36 18.15 21.69
C GLY A 131 4.66 19.54 21.11
N ILE A 132 4.02 19.96 20.01
CA ILE A 132 4.18 21.31 19.42
C ILE A 132 3.05 22.25 19.86
N ILE A 133 1.83 21.75 20.02
CA ILE A 133 0.67 22.57 20.48
C ILE A 133 0.62 22.79 21.99
N HIS A 134 1.28 21.95 22.79
CA HIS A 134 1.32 22.08 24.27
C HIS A 134 2.76 22.19 24.82
N GLY A 135 3.74 22.43 23.94
CA GLY A 135 5.15 22.66 24.30
C GLY A 135 5.47 24.14 24.35
#